data_AF-G8S713-F1
#
_entry.id   AF-G8S713-F1
#
_cell.length_a   1.000
_cell.length_b   1.000
_cell.length_c   1.000
_cell.angle_alpha   90.00
_cell.angle_beta   90.00
_cell.angle_gamma   90.00
#
_symmetry.space_group_name_H-M   'P 1'
#
loop_
_entity.id
_entity.type
_entity.pdbx_description
1 polymer ?
#
loop_
_entity_poly.entity_id
_entity_poly.type
_entity_poly.pdbx_seq_one_letter_code
_entity_poly.pdbx_strand_id
1 'polypeptide(L)'
;MIRIRFAGIAVAAAAVCGAAAWTVTGSPSSFAGSPASFVSPSASFAGSPDPVGDVPGAAAQSASPQRREENTSRSGSGARPRPHGAPAPFVQQFAAQPGRARVRPQKSPKTPVKVAPTVDGCDRNYGTQAQCIPLVYPTGVTDHCAWLAAHGFTHIKVVGKDRQKLDADGNGTACG
;
A
#
# COMPACT_ATOMS: atom_id res chain seq x y z
N MET A 1 -21.07 55.76 -25.39
CA MET A 1 -22.12 56.18 -24.42
C MET A 1 -23.24 55.15 -24.44
N ILE A 2 -23.22 54.17 -23.53
CA ILE A 2 -24.33 53.21 -23.37
C ILE A 2 -24.56 53.06 -21.87
N ARG A 3 -25.68 53.59 -21.40
CA ARG A 3 -26.13 53.56 -20.00
C ARG A 3 -27.06 52.36 -19.84
N ILE A 4 -26.60 51.28 -19.22
CA ILE A 4 -27.46 50.15 -18.84
C ILE A 4 -27.92 50.40 -17.40
N ARG A 5 -29.25 50.50 -17.22
CA ARG A 5 -29.90 50.75 -15.94
C ARG A 5 -30.03 49.44 -15.16
N PHE A 6 -29.69 49.50 -13.89
CA PHE A 6 -29.96 48.49 -12.87
C PHE A 6 -31.47 48.44 -12.57
N ALA A 7 -32.03 47.23 -12.58
CA ALA A 7 -33.19 46.82 -11.79
C ALA A 7 -32.74 45.51 -11.12
N GLY A 8 -32.62 45.39 -9.79
CA GLY A 8 -33.56 45.83 -8.79
C GLY A 8 -34.54 44.69 -8.49
N ILE A 9 -34.04 43.54 -8.05
CA ILE A 9 -34.87 42.46 -7.47
C ILE A 9 -34.39 42.24 -6.04
N ALA A 10 -35.16 42.76 -5.10
CA ALA A 10 -35.21 42.34 -3.71
C ALA A 10 -36.36 41.34 -3.53
N VAL A 11 -36.45 40.75 -2.33
CA VAL A 11 -37.49 39.82 -1.81
C VAL A 11 -37.12 38.34 -2.03
N ALA A 12 -37.11 37.43 -1.04
CA ALA A 12 -37.49 37.45 0.37
C ALA A 12 -36.61 36.48 1.17
N ALA A 13 -36.35 36.84 2.43
CA ALA A 13 -35.91 35.91 3.46
C ALA A 13 -37.10 35.04 3.89
N ALA A 14 -36.94 33.71 3.82
CA ALA A 14 -37.80 32.76 4.52
C ALA A 14 -36.91 31.95 5.47
N ALA A 15 -37.04 32.26 6.75
CA ALA A 15 -36.48 31.48 7.85
C ALA A 15 -37.22 30.15 7.94
N VAL A 16 -36.49 29.04 7.89
CA VAL A 16 -37.01 27.73 8.31
C VAL A 16 -36.18 27.30 9.52
N CYS A 17 -36.74 27.58 10.70
CA CYS A 17 -36.30 26.97 11.96
C CYS A 17 -36.72 25.50 11.95
N GLY A 18 -35.76 24.60 11.74
CA GLY A 18 -35.94 23.15 11.92
C GLY A 18 -35.00 22.63 13.00
N ALA A 19 -35.31 22.89 14.27
CA ALA A 19 -34.63 22.24 15.40
C ALA A 19 -35.27 20.86 15.62
N ALA A 20 -34.69 19.82 15.01
CA ALA A 20 -35.03 18.44 15.32
C ALA A 20 -34.20 17.99 16.53
N ALA A 21 -34.75 18.14 17.73
CA ALA A 21 -34.20 17.53 18.94
C ALA A 21 -34.57 16.04 18.95
N TRP A 22 -33.60 15.16 18.70
CA TRP A 22 -33.75 13.73 18.96
C TRP A 22 -33.15 13.43 20.33
N THR A 23 -34.02 13.26 21.33
CA THR A 23 -33.65 12.70 22.63
C THR A 23 -33.41 11.19 22.47
N VAL A 24 -32.15 10.77 22.52
CA VAL A 24 -31.79 9.35 22.66
C VAL A 24 -31.76 9.00 24.15
N THR A 25 -32.89 8.52 24.67
CA THR A 25 -32.96 7.78 25.93
C THR A 25 -32.58 6.33 25.64
N GLY A 26 -31.28 6.03 25.71
CA GLY A 26 -30.75 4.67 25.61
C GLY A 26 -30.60 4.04 27.00
N SER A 27 -31.46 3.08 27.34
CA SER A 27 -31.31 2.17 28.47
C SER A 27 -30.04 1.30 28.32
N PRO A 28 -29.28 1.03 29.39
CA PRO A 28 -28.18 0.07 29.33
C PRO A 28 -28.75 -1.36 29.33
N SER A 29 -28.96 -1.91 28.14
CA SER A 29 -29.20 -3.35 27.98
C SER A 29 -27.90 -4.09 28.30
N SER A 30 -27.96 -4.87 29.39
CA SER A 30 -26.91 -5.78 29.81
C SER A 30 -26.66 -6.83 28.71
N PHE A 31 -25.49 -6.78 28.07
CA PHE A 31 -25.04 -7.84 27.18
C PHE A 31 -24.37 -8.94 28.01
N ALA A 32 -25.17 -9.92 28.43
CA ALA A 32 -24.67 -11.24 28.81
C ALA A 32 -24.36 -12.01 27.51
N GLY A 33 -23.17 -11.80 26.96
CA GLY A 33 -22.68 -12.52 25.79
C GLY A 33 -22.20 -13.92 26.17
N SER A 34 -22.89 -14.94 25.65
CA SER A 34 -22.47 -16.35 25.68
C SER A 34 -21.17 -16.55 24.88
N PRO A 35 -20.28 -17.49 25.26
CA PRO A 35 -19.06 -17.75 24.50
C PRO A 35 -19.39 -18.51 23.21
N ALA A 36 -19.20 -17.84 22.07
CA ALA A 36 -19.24 -18.49 20.76
C ALA A 36 -17.94 -19.28 20.54
N SER A 37 -18.09 -20.55 20.21
CA SER A 37 -17.04 -21.48 19.81
C SER A 37 -16.24 -20.93 18.63
N PHE A 38 -14.93 -20.81 18.79
CA PHE A 38 -14.00 -20.52 17.70
C PHE A 38 -13.86 -21.75 16.79
N VAL A 39 -14.41 -21.67 15.58
CA VAL A 39 -14.12 -22.61 14.50
C VAL A 39 -12.92 -22.09 13.73
N SER A 40 -11.82 -22.84 13.72
CA SER A 40 -10.60 -22.53 12.98
C SER A 40 -10.79 -22.82 11.48
N PRO A 41 -10.49 -21.88 10.56
CA PRO A 41 -10.37 -22.22 9.16
C PRO A 41 -9.00 -22.84 8.88
N SER A 42 -8.99 -24.12 8.48
CA SER A 42 -7.83 -24.78 7.89
C SER A 42 -7.65 -24.29 6.46
N ALA A 43 -6.71 -23.37 6.23
CA ALA A 43 -6.32 -22.98 4.88
C ALA A 43 -5.23 -23.93 4.36
N SER A 44 -5.61 -24.82 3.45
CA SER A 44 -4.66 -25.57 2.62
C SER A 44 -4.17 -24.65 1.51
N PHE A 45 -2.92 -24.19 1.60
CA PHE A 45 -2.23 -23.54 0.48
C PHE A 45 -1.33 -24.58 -0.20
N ALA A 46 -1.84 -25.18 -1.27
CA ALA A 46 -1.03 -25.85 -2.27
C ALA A 46 -0.68 -24.82 -3.34
N GLY A 47 0.59 -24.43 -3.44
CA GLY A 47 1.09 -23.50 -4.44
C GLY A 47 2.60 -23.62 -4.56
N SER A 48 3.05 -24.48 -5.49
CA SER A 48 4.45 -24.58 -5.91
C SER A 48 4.89 -23.33 -6.67
N PRO A 49 6.10 -22.80 -6.46
CA PRO A 49 6.70 -21.85 -7.38
C PRO A 49 7.57 -22.57 -8.42
N ASP A 50 7.31 -22.28 -9.70
CA ASP A 50 8.18 -22.59 -10.84
C ASP A 50 9.46 -21.73 -10.82
N PRO A 51 10.61 -22.24 -11.32
CA PRO A 51 11.85 -21.46 -11.42
C PRO A 51 11.86 -20.58 -12.69
N VAL A 52 12.13 -19.29 -12.51
CA VAL A 52 12.35 -18.33 -13.61
C VAL A 52 13.74 -18.54 -14.20
N GLY A 53 13.78 -18.69 -15.52
CA GLY A 53 14.96 -18.96 -16.33
C GLY A 53 15.89 -17.77 -16.58
N ASP A 54 17.01 -18.15 -17.16
CA ASP A 54 18.24 -17.47 -17.53
C ASP A 54 18.16 -16.04 -18.10
N VAL A 55 19.21 -15.26 -17.79
CA VAL A 55 19.69 -14.14 -18.62
C VAL A 55 21.20 -14.30 -18.82
N PRO A 56 21.73 -14.34 -20.07
CA PRO A 56 23.17 -14.43 -20.32
C PRO A 56 23.80 -13.04 -20.54
N GLY A 57 25.06 -12.87 -20.14
CA GLY A 57 25.84 -11.66 -20.45
C GLY A 57 27.24 -11.67 -19.82
N ALA A 58 28.24 -12.05 -20.61
CA ALA A 58 29.61 -12.34 -20.22
C ALA A 58 30.53 -11.12 -20.06
N ALA A 59 31.51 -11.22 -19.13
CA ALA A 59 32.91 -10.81 -19.30
C ALA A 59 33.75 -11.28 -18.07
N ALA A 60 34.55 -12.33 -18.25
CA ALA A 60 36.04 -12.33 -18.21
C ALA A 60 36.67 -12.04 -16.82
N GLN A 61 37.00 -13.08 -16.04
CA GLN A 61 38.27 -13.84 -16.03
C GLN A 61 39.32 -13.29 -15.04
N SER A 62 39.57 -14.04 -13.97
CA SER A 62 40.93 -14.29 -13.47
C SER A 62 40.94 -15.58 -12.65
N ALA A 63 41.67 -16.55 -13.19
CA ALA A 63 41.79 -17.90 -12.70
C ALA A 63 42.85 -18.00 -11.60
N SER A 64 42.59 -18.84 -10.60
CA SER A 64 43.63 -19.52 -9.82
C SER A 64 43.20 -20.97 -9.60
N PRO A 65 44.12 -21.94 -9.76
CA PRO A 65 43.76 -23.35 -9.88
C PRO A 65 43.54 -23.96 -8.49
N GLN A 66 42.29 -24.16 -8.10
CA GLN A 66 42.00 -25.12 -7.03
C GLN A 66 42.08 -26.53 -7.60
N ARG A 67 43.24 -27.13 -7.31
CA ARG A 67 43.51 -28.55 -7.10
C ARG A 67 42.27 -29.44 -7.22
N ARG A 68 42.27 -30.17 -8.32
CA ARG A 68 41.44 -31.34 -8.62
C ARG A 68 41.68 -32.41 -7.54
N GLU A 69 40.93 -32.35 -6.45
CA GLU A 69 40.69 -33.53 -5.61
C GLU A 69 39.41 -34.18 -6.09
N GLU A 70 39.65 -35.07 -7.06
CA GLU A 70 38.88 -36.24 -7.38
C GLU A 70 38.38 -36.91 -6.10
N ASN A 71 37.09 -36.75 -5.80
CA ASN A 71 36.38 -37.71 -4.98
C ASN A 71 35.23 -38.28 -5.80
N THR A 72 35.63 -39.12 -6.75
CA THR A 72 34.77 -40.15 -7.32
C THR A 72 34.37 -41.09 -6.18
N SER A 73 33.16 -40.91 -5.68
CA SER A 73 32.42 -41.98 -5.02
C SER A 73 30.97 -41.88 -5.43
N ARG A 74 30.72 -42.38 -6.63
CA ARG A 74 29.42 -42.91 -7.03
C ARG A 74 29.13 -44.09 -6.12
N SER A 75 28.27 -43.91 -5.13
CA SER A 75 27.59 -45.02 -4.47
C SER A 75 26.10 -44.72 -4.48
N GLY A 76 25.45 -45.20 -5.53
CA GLY A 76 24.02 -45.44 -5.49
C GLY A 76 23.78 -46.55 -4.48
N SER A 77 23.12 -46.21 -3.39
CA SER A 77 22.41 -47.16 -2.55
C SER A 77 21.06 -46.54 -2.26
N GLY A 78 19.99 -47.23 -2.67
CA GLY A 78 18.62 -46.85 -2.41
C GLY A 78 18.37 -46.78 -0.92
N ALA A 79 18.63 -45.62 -0.32
CA ALA A 79 18.20 -45.32 1.02
C ALA A 79 16.73 -44.90 0.94
N ARG A 80 15.86 -45.66 1.62
CA ARG A 80 14.49 -45.23 1.94
C ARG A 80 14.55 -43.77 2.44
N PRO A 81 13.63 -42.88 2.00
CA PRO A 81 13.56 -41.53 2.53
C PRO A 81 13.48 -41.62 4.05
N ARG A 82 14.51 -41.10 4.73
CA ARG A 82 14.44 -40.97 6.19
C ARG A 82 13.27 -40.03 6.49
N PRO A 83 12.44 -40.31 7.49
CA PRO A 83 11.46 -39.32 7.95
C PRO A 83 12.21 -38.01 8.18
N HIS A 84 11.85 -36.97 7.43
CA HIS A 84 12.42 -35.66 7.65
C HIS A 84 12.06 -35.29 9.09
N GLY A 85 13.07 -35.22 9.97
CA GLY A 85 12.87 -34.71 11.31
C GLY A 85 12.18 -33.35 11.24
N ALA A 86 11.41 -33.00 12.26
CA ALA A 86 10.74 -31.71 12.31
C ALA A 86 11.74 -30.59 11.95
N PRO A 87 11.39 -29.68 11.03
CA PRO A 87 12.31 -28.62 10.63
C PRO A 87 12.70 -27.81 11.86
N ALA A 88 13.98 -27.45 11.95
CA ALA A 88 14.45 -26.60 13.02
C ALA A 88 13.64 -25.28 13.05
N PRO A 89 13.34 -24.73 14.23
CA PRO A 89 12.61 -23.46 14.32
C PRO A 89 13.39 -22.36 13.60
N PHE A 90 12.67 -21.54 12.83
CA PHE A 90 13.26 -20.36 12.19
C PHE A 90 13.61 -19.32 13.26
N VAL A 91 14.90 -19.15 13.53
CA VAL A 91 15.41 -18.12 14.44
C VAL A 91 15.75 -16.88 13.61
N GLN A 92 15.12 -15.75 13.90
CA GLN A 92 15.47 -14.49 13.25
C GLN A 92 16.90 -14.08 13.60
N GLN A 93 17.66 -13.53 12.65
CA GLN A 93 19.08 -13.20 12.83
C GLN A 93 19.37 -12.28 14.03
N PHE A 94 18.41 -11.45 14.45
CA PHE A 94 18.56 -10.62 15.64
C PHE A 94 18.71 -11.46 16.93
N ALA A 95 18.07 -12.63 16.99
CA ALA A 95 18.12 -13.52 18.15
C ALA A 95 19.41 -14.34 18.19
N ALA A 96 20.13 -14.44 17.07
CA ALA A 96 21.44 -15.09 17.00
C ALA A 96 22.57 -14.25 17.65
N GLN A 97 22.28 -13.01 18.08
CA GLN A 97 23.27 -12.11 18.65
C GLN A 97 22.80 -11.54 20.00
N PRO A 98 22.56 -12.39 21.02
CA PRO A 98 22.22 -11.93 22.35
C PRO A 98 23.35 -11.07 22.92
N GLY A 99 23.00 -9.95 23.55
CA GLY A 99 23.96 -9.07 24.22
C GLY A 99 24.63 -8.00 23.34
N ARG A 100 24.25 -7.83 22.06
CA ARG A 100 24.68 -6.64 21.31
C ARG A 100 24.15 -5.37 21.96
N ALA A 101 25.03 -4.37 22.06
CA ALA A 101 24.67 -3.06 22.58
C ALA A 101 23.52 -2.49 21.75
N ARG A 102 22.49 -1.95 22.43
CA ARG A 102 21.38 -1.28 21.76
C ARG A 102 21.91 -0.08 20.99
N VAL A 103 21.49 0.04 19.73
CA VAL A 103 21.73 1.26 18.96
C VAL A 103 20.99 2.40 19.65
N ARG A 104 21.71 3.49 19.96
CA ARG A 104 21.10 4.67 20.56
C ARG A 104 20.18 5.34 19.55
N PRO A 105 18.99 5.83 19.95
CA PRO A 105 18.16 6.64 19.08
C PRO A 105 18.95 7.83 18.53
N GLN A 106 18.84 8.06 17.23
CA GLN A 106 19.41 9.25 16.60
C GLN A 106 18.64 10.49 17.08
N LYS A 107 19.29 11.65 17.04
CA LYS A 107 18.61 12.92 17.34
C LYS A 107 17.57 13.19 16.27
N SER A 108 16.36 13.60 16.69
CA SER A 108 15.32 14.03 15.76
C SER A 108 15.83 15.20 14.91
N PRO A 109 15.54 15.22 13.60
CA PRO A 109 15.92 16.32 12.74
C PRO A 109 15.26 17.62 13.23
N LYS A 110 16.07 18.68 13.34
CA LYS A 110 15.60 20.02 13.76
C LYS A 110 14.97 20.80 12.61
N THR A 111 15.18 20.36 11.38
CA THR A 111 14.64 20.96 10.17
C THR A 111 13.62 20.03 9.54
N PRO A 112 12.56 20.57 8.89
CA PRO A 112 11.65 19.74 8.10
C PRO A 112 12.42 18.95 7.05
N VAL A 113 12.27 17.64 7.08
CA VAL A 113 12.86 16.76 6.06
C VAL A 113 12.05 16.94 4.79
N LYS A 114 12.71 17.34 3.71
CA LYS A 114 12.09 17.38 2.38
C LYS A 114 11.92 15.94 1.90
N VAL A 115 10.71 15.42 2.03
CA VAL A 115 10.33 14.13 1.47
C VAL A 115 9.70 14.38 0.11
N ALA A 116 10.12 13.61 -0.90
CA ALA A 116 9.49 13.70 -2.21
C ALA A 116 8.01 13.29 -2.09
N PRO A 117 7.09 13.97 -2.79
CA PRO A 117 5.65 13.68 -2.72
C PRO A 117 5.26 12.30 -3.26
N THR A 118 6.23 11.51 -3.73
CA THR A 118 6.08 10.18 -4.35
C THR A 118 6.71 9.05 -3.55
N VAL A 119 7.26 9.31 -2.36
CA VAL A 119 8.02 8.31 -1.60
C VAL A 119 7.16 7.09 -1.23
N ASP A 120 5.86 7.31 -1.01
CA ASP A 120 4.91 6.27 -0.61
C ASP A 120 4.35 5.48 -1.81
N GLY A 121 4.79 5.79 -3.04
CA GLY A 121 4.15 5.30 -4.27
C GLY A 121 2.82 5.99 -4.61
N CYS A 122 2.36 6.88 -3.73
CA CYS A 122 1.20 7.73 -3.92
C CYS A 122 1.58 9.08 -4.52
N ASP A 123 0.70 9.66 -5.32
CA ASP A 123 0.81 11.04 -5.77
C ASP A 123 0.06 11.98 -4.81
N ARG A 124 0.83 12.71 -4.01
CA ARG A 124 0.28 13.67 -3.04
C ARG A 124 -0.22 14.98 -3.67
N ASN A 125 -0.15 15.14 -4.99
CA ASN A 125 -0.73 16.32 -5.67
C ASN A 125 -2.25 16.24 -5.84
N TYR A 126 -2.86 15.10 -5.50
CA TYR A 126 -4.27 14.82 -5.70
C TYR A 126 -4.94 14.39 -4.40
N GLY A 127 -6.17 14.86 -4.21
CA GLY A 127 -7.03 14.50 -3.08
C GLY A 127 -6.64 15.16 -1.77
N THR A 128 -7.02 14.51 -0.67
CA THR A 128 -6.66 14.90 0.69
C THR A 128 -5.35 14.25 1.14
N GLN A 129 -4.81 14.64 2.31
CA GLN A 129 -3.63 13.99 2.89
C GLN A 129 -3.83 12.49 3.16
N ALA A 130 -5.07 12.01 3.29
CA ALA A 130 -5.37 10.59 3.48
C ALA A 130 -5.57 9.83 2.16
N GLN A 131 -5.76 10.54 1.04
CA GLN A 131 -6.04 9.94 -0.25
C GLN A 131 -4.73 9.63 -0.98
N CYS A 132 -4.59 8.41 -1.46
CA CYS A 132 -3.43 7.93 -2.21
C CYS A 132 -3.85 7.65 -3.64
N ILE A 133 -3.52 8.55 -4.57
CA ILE A 133 -3.65 8.27 -6.00
C ILE A 133 -2.40 7.52 -6.46
N PRO A 134 -2.52 6.34 -7.11
CA PRO A 134 -1.36 5.61 -7.59
C PRO A 134 -0.54 6.45 -8.58
N LEU A 135 0.79 6.38 -8.50
CA LEU A 135 1.66 6.95 -9.53
C LEU A 135 1.75 6.07 -10.78
N VAL A 136 1.48 4.77 -10.61
CA VAL A 136 1.55 3.76 -11.66
C VAL A 136 0.26 2.94 -11.59
N TYR A 137 -0.47 2.91 -12.70
CA TYR A 137 -1.67 2.09 -12.83
C TYR A 137 -1.30 0.66 -13.25
N PRO A 138 -2.15 -0.34 -12.95
CA PRO A 138 -2.00 -1.68 -13.50
C PRO A 138 -1.88 -1.67 -15.02
N THR A 139 -1.14 -2.62 -15.58
CA THR A 139 -1.00 -2.77 -17.04
C THR A 139 -2.37 -2.99 -17.69
N GLY A 140 -2.61 -2.31 -18.81
CA GLY A 140 -3.88 -2.39 -19.54
C GLY A 140 -4.91 -1.33 -19.16
N VAL A 141 -4.64 -0.51 -18.14
CA VAL A 141 -5.47 0.67 -17.86
C VAL A 141 -5.10 1.78 -18.83
N THR A 142 -6.02 2.11 -19.73
CA THR A 142 -5.87 3.22 -20.69
C THR A 142 -6.60 4.49 -20.23
N ASP A 143 -7.69 4.31 -19.49
CA ASP A 143 -8.48 5.39 -18.91
C ASP A 143 -8.27 5.41 -17.40
N HIS A 144 -7.38 6.30 -16.96
CA HIS A 144 -7.07 6.46 -15.54
C HIS A 144 -8.30 6.96 -14.75
N CYS A 145 -9.13 7.81 -15.35
CA CYS A 145 -10.29 8.38 -14.68
C CYS A 145 -11.39 7.34 -14.48
N ALA A 146 -11.67 6.52 -15.49
CA ALA A 146 -12.58 5.39 -15.34
C ALA A 146 -12.08 4.38 -14.29
N TRP A 147 -10.77 4.11 -14.27
CA TRP A 147 -10.18 3.23 -13.26
C TRP A 147 -10.33 3.81 -11.85
N LEU A 148 -10.01 5.10 -11.67
CA LEU A 148 -10.14 5.79 -10.38
C LEU A 148 -11.58 5.78 -9.87
N ALA A 149 -12.55 6.10 -10.74
CA ALA A 149 -13.96 6.07 -10.41
C ALA A 149 -14.42 4.67 -9.97
N ALA A 150 -14.00 3.62 -10.69
CA ALA A 150 -14.31 2.23 -10.37
C ALA A 150 -13.73 1.78 -9.01
N HIS A 151 -12.66 2.44 -8.54
CA HIS A 151 -12.04 2.18 -7.24
C HIS A 151 -12.50 3.15 -6.15
N GLY A 152 -13.55 3.94 -6.41
CA GLY A 152 -14.18 4.83 -5.44
C GLY A 152 -13.45 6.16 -5.23
N PHE A 153 -12.48 6.50 -6.08
CA PHE A 153 -11.87 7.82 -6.07
C PHE A 153 -12.75 8.78 -6.86
N THR A 154 -13.58 9.55 -6.14
CA THR A 154 -14.41 10.61 -6.71
C THR A 154 -14.02 11.96 -6.11
N HIS A 155 -14.33 13.05 -6.81
CA HIS A 155 -14.09 14.43 -6.35
C HIS A 155 -12.65 14.69 -5.90
N ILE A 156 -11.69 14.28 -6.73
CA ILE A 156 -10.27 14.33 -6.42
C ILE A 156 -9.78 15.76 -6.65
N LYS A 157 -9.57 16.52 -5.58
CA LYS A 157 -9.03 17.88 -5.68
C LYS A 157 -7.57 17.87 -6.12
N VAL A 158 -7.20 18.70 -7.08
CA VAL A 158 -5.80 18.94 -7.44
C VAL A 158 -5.24 20.01 -6.50
N VAL A 159 -4.30 19.63 -5.63
CA VAL A 159 -3.68 20.54 -4.63
C VAL A 159 -2.29 21.02 -5.04
N GLY A 160 -1.69 20.35 -6.02
CA GLY A 160 -0.36 20.66 -6.52
C GLY A 160 -0.33 20.71 -8.03
N LYS A 161 0.79 20.27 -8.60
CA LYS A 161 0.92 20.18 -10.07
C LYS A 161 0.14 18.95 -10.57
N ASP A 162 -0.66 19.11 -11.61
CA ASP A 162 -1.31 18.01 -12.32
C ASP A 162 -0.29 17.19 -13.12
N ARG A 163 0.43 16.30 -12.44
CA ARG A 163 1.53 15.51 -13.02
C ARG A 163 1.03 14.35 -13.89
N GLN A 164 -0.10 13.77 -13.51
CA GLN A 164 -0.73 12.63 -14.17
C GLN A 164 -1.74 13.05 -15.24
N LYS A 165 -1.96 14.36 -15.42
CA LYS A 165 -2.90 14.93 -16.40
C LYS A 165 -4.33 14.42 -16.19
N LEU A 166 -4.76 14.36 -14.94
CA LEU A 166 -6.09 13.90 -14.58
C LEU A 166 -7.11 15.06 -14.63
N ASP A 167 -6.65 16.31 -14.62
CA ASP A 167 -7.46 17.53 -14.69
C ASP A 167 -7.23 18.19 -16.06
N ALA A 168 -7.81 17.60 -17.10
CA ALA A 168 -7.55 18.00 -18.48
C ALA A 168 -8.11 19.40 -18.82
N ASP A 169 -9.18 19.82 -18.14
CA ASP A 169 -9.81 21.13 -18.32
C ASP A 169 -9.23 22.20 -17.37
N GLY A 170 -8.45 21.79 -16.37
CA GLY A 170 -7.72 22.69 -15.47
C GLY A 170 -8.63 23.36 -14.45
N ASN A 171 -9.75 22.72 -14.10
CA ASN A 171 -10.73 23.28 -13.17
C ASN A 171 -10.35 23.07 -11.69
N GLY A 172 -9.22 22.40 -11.42
CA GLY A 172 -8.72 22.07 -10.09
C GLY A 172 -9.29 20.78 -9.51
N THR A 173 -10.01 20.00 -10.32
CA THR A 173 -10.62 18.71 -9.96
C THR A 173 -10.22 17.68 -11.00
N ALA A 174 -9.55 16.63 -10.56
CA ALA A 174 -9.21 15.52 -11.42
C ALA A 174 -10.46 14.72 -11.80
N CYS A 175 -10.51 14.31 -13.07
CA CYS A 175 -11.57 13.49 -13.67
C CYS A 175 -12.97 14.13 -13.58
N GLY A 176 -13.02 15.45 -13.82
CA GLY A 176 -14.25 16.26 -13.90
C GLY A 176 -14.92 16.25 -15.26
#